data_AF-A0A8S3ANT4-F1
#
_entry.id   AF-A0A8S3ANT4-F1
#
_cell.length_a   1.000
_cell.length_b   1.000
_cell.length_c   1.000
_cell.angle_alpha   90.00
_cell.angle_beta   90.00
_cell.angle_gamma   90.00
#
_symmetry.space_group_name_H-M   'P 1'
#
loop_
_entity.id
_entity.type
_entity.pdbx_description
1 polymer ?
#
loop_
_entity_poly.entity_id
_entity_poly.type
_entity_poly.pdbx_seq_one_letter_code
_entity_poly.pdbx_strand_id
1 'polypeptide(L)'
;NGTLSTSVYHKPAAEPYVVPFISDHPRHVFENIVQTSLRRAVKYSSTFQLFNDERRYIKSTFLYNGYPSSFIDKTFRKFFSDYISSRSFLPFLDNEAQFIQMRIASSRQPSRQQSQVETRIATLTNDNDHLVEDLDKKEEFIIQENKKPNKLQNKLIIHYTHEKIFNTRKRDLHRIFQETFVDTPIMETKLIVGNTNRKNTMKELIQKRPTQTILKNKTKASIMNKIK
;
A
#
# COMPACT_ATOMS: atom_id res chain seq x y z
N ASN A 1 -5.64 -14.56 -31.58
CA ASN A 1 -5.01 -14.72 -30.24
C ASN A 1 -4.15 -13.50 -29.94
N GLY A 2 -4.67 -12.55 -29.16
CA GLY A 2 -3.88 -11.40 -28.71
C GLY A 2 -3.23 -11.70 -27.36
N THR A 3 -1.91 -11.62 -27.28
CA THR A 3 -1.16 -11.73 -26.02
C THR A 3 -0.92 -10.34 -25.43
N LEU A 4 -1.32 -10.14 -24.17
CA LEU A 4 -1.04 -8.89 -23.44
C LEU A 4 0.39 -8.93 -22.88
N SER A 5 1.19 -7.92 -23.22
CA SER A 5 2.52 -7.72 -22.66
C SER A 5 2.54 -6.49 -21.76
N THR A 6 3.11 -6.65 -20.56
CA THR A 6 3.37 -5.55 -19.61
C THR A 6 4.87 -5.29 -19.49
N SER A 7 5.23 -4.04 -19.28
CA SER A 7 6.59 -3.56 -19.00
C SER A 7 6.56 -2.45 -17.94
N VAL A 8 7.73 -2.04 -17.45
CA VAL A 8 7.82 -0.89 -16.54
C VAL A 8 7.53 0.39 -17.33
N TYR A 9 6.56 1.17 -16.87
CA TYR A 9 6.28 2.49 -17.44
C TYR A 9 7.32 3.52 -16.99
N HIS A 10 7.97 4.16 -17.96
CA HIS A 10 8.85 5.31 -17.75
C HIS A 10 8.17 6.57 -18.27
N LYS A 11 8.09 7.60 -17.42
CA LYS A 11 7.48 8.87 -17.81
C LYS A 11 8.47 9.63 -18.71
N PRO A 12 8.15 9.93 -19.98
CA PRO A 12 9.11 10.51 -20.94
C PRO A 12 9.68 11.86 -20.51
N ALA A 13 8.87 12.68 -19.83
CA ALA A 13 9.23 14.01 -19.37
C ALA A 13 9.83 14.04 -17.95
N ALA A 14 9.95 12.90 -17.28
CA ALA A 14 10.66 12.85 -16.02
C ALA A 14 12.12 12.57 -16.30
N GLU A 15 13.01 13.49 -15.92
CA GLU A 15 14.39 13.11 -15.70
C GLU A 15 14.36 11.92 -14.72
N PRO A 16 15.19 10.88 -14.95
CA PRO A 16 15.31 9.79 -14.00
C PRO A 16 16.00 10.34 -12.75
N TYR A 17 15.22 11.00 -11.88
CA TYR A 17 15.64 11.54 -10.60
C TYR A 17 15.96 10.37 -9.67
N VAL A 18 17.16 9.85 -9.86
CA VAL A 18 17.82 8.92 -8.97
C VAL A 18 18.79 9.75 -8.14
N VAL A 19 18.90 9.41 -6.88
CA VAL A 19 19.83 10.06 -5.95
C VAL A 19 21.26 9.91 -6.50
N PRO A 20 22.01 10.99 -6.78
CA PRO A 20 23.38 10.90 -7.30
C PRO A 20 24.30 10.14 -6.34
N PHE A 21 25.23 9.34 -6.86
CA PHE A 21 26.09 8.50 -6.00
C PHE A 21 27.03 9.29 -5.06
N ILE A 22 27.34 10.53 -5.43
CA ILE A 22 28.19 11.45 -4.63
C ILE A 22 27.45 12.13 -3.46
N SER A 23 26.14 11.93 -3.35
CA SER A 23 25.34 12.54 -2.28
C SER A 23 25.66 11.93 -0.91
N ASP A 24 25.46 12.71 0.15
CA ASP A 24 25.70 12.27 1.53
C ASP A 24 24.55 11.39 2.05
N HIS A 25 24.50 10.16 1.53
CA HIS A 25 23.57 9.15 1.98
C HIS A 25 24.28 7.85 2.39
N PRO A 26 23.74 7.12 3.37
CA PRO A 26 24.28 5.82 3.73
C PRO A 26 24.27 4.84 2.56
N ARG A 27 25.29 3.98 2.48
CA ARG A 27 25.47 2.98 1.40
C ARG A 27 24.23 2.14 1.11
N HIS A 28 23.51 1.75 2.16
CA HIS A 28 22.31 0.91 2.04
C HIS A 28 21.18 1.61 1.26
N VAL A 29 21.13 2.96 1.24
CA VAL A 29 20.14 3.72 0.47
C VAL A 29 20.39 3.49 -1.03
N PHE A 30 21.63 3.64 -1.47
CA PHE A 30 22.02 3.39 -2.86
C PHE A 30 21.75 1.94 -3.28
N GLU A 31 22.11 0.96 -2.43
CA GLU A 31 21.83 -0.45 -2.70
C GLU A 31 20.32 -0.72 -2.81
N ASN A 32 19.53 -0.15 -1.91
CA ASN A 32 18.07 -0.31 -1.90
C ASN A 32 17.41 0.29 -3.13
N ILE A 33 17.88 1.43 -3.63
CA ILE A 33 17.32 2.05 -4.84
C ILE A 33 17.54 1.11 -6.04
N VAL A 34 18.75 0.58 -6.21
CA VAL A 34 19.07 -0.39 -7.28
C VAL A 34 18.22 -1.67 -7.15
N GLN A 35 18.18 -2.27 -5.96
CA GLN A 35 17.38 -3.48 -5.70
C GLN A 35 15.89 -3.25 -5.95
N THR A 36 15.36 -2.11 -5.56
CA THR A 36 13.93 -1.79 -5.75
C THR A 36 13.59 -1.63 -7.22
N SER A 37 14.47 -0.99 -8.01
CA SER A 37 14.31 -0.91 -9.47
C SER A 37 14.28 -2.30 -10.11
N LEU A 38 15.20 -3.20 -9.72
CA LEU A 38 15.19 -4.59 -10.20
C LEU A 38 13.92 -5.35 -9.79
N ARG A 39 13.47 -5.24 -8.54
CA ARG A 39 12.20 -5.87 -8.09
C ARG A 39 11.02 -5.39 -8.91
N ARG A 40 10.95 -4.09 -9.23
CA ARG A 40 9.91 -3.53 -10.11
C ARG A 40 10.00 -4.11 -11.52
N ALA A 41 11.22 -4.19 -12.09
CA ALA A 41 11.45 -4.80 -13.40
C ALA A 41 10.92 -6.23 -13.47
N VAL A 42 11.25 -7.06 -12.47
CA VAL A 42 10.76 -8.45 -12.38
C VAL A 42 9.25 -8.51 -12.28
N LYS A 43 8.65 -7.65 -11.45
CA LYS A 43 7.22 -7.66 -11.19
C LYS A 43 6.39 -7.28 -12.42
N TYR A 44 6.81 -6.24 -13.14
CA TYR A 44 6.02 -5.63 -14.21
C TYR A 44 6.35 -6.15 -15.60
N SER A 45 7.54 -6.73 -15.81
CA SER A 45 7.89 -7.30 -17.11
C SER A 45 7.16 -8.61 -17.33
N SER A 46 6.49 -8.71 -18.47
CA SER A 46 5.74 -9.90 -18.87
C SER A 46 6.63 -10.99 -19.45
N THR A 47 7.64 -10.59 -20.22
CA THR A 47 8.57 -11.48 -20.94
C THR A 47 10.00 -11.26 -20.46
N PHE A 48 10.84 -12.26 -20.67
CA PHE A 48 12.26 -12.16 -20.36
C PHE A 48 12.97 -11.05 -21.15
N GLN A 49 12.58 -10.84 -22.42
CA GLN A 49 13.14 -9.78 -23.26
C GLN A 49 12.85 -8.38 -22.68
N LEU A 50 11.60 -8.10 -22.30
CA LEU A 50 11.23 -6.82 -21.69
C LEU A 50 11.96 -6.60 -20.36
N PHE A 51 12.16 -7.66 -19.58
CA PHE A 51 12.96 -7.60 -18.36
C PHE A 51 14.43 -7.26 -18.64
N ASN A 52 15.03 -7.84 -19.69
CA ASN A 52 16.41 -7.56 -20.06
C ASN A 52 16.59 -6.12 -20.57
N ASP A 53 15.64 -5.61 -21.33
CA ASP A 53 15.65 -4.23 -21.79
C ASP A 53 15.52 -3.27 -20.60
N GLU A 54 14.63 -3.58 -19.65
CA GLU A 54 14.52 -2.83 -18.39
C GLU A 54 15.81 -2.91 -17.56
N ARG A 55 16.46 -4.08 -17.48
CA ARG A 55 17.75 -4.27 -16.79
C ARG A 55 18.85 -3.39 -17.38
N ARG A 56 18.92 -3.28 -18.71
CA ARG A 56 19.86 -2.40 -19.43
C ARG A 56 19.54 -0.93 -19.18
N TYR A 57 18.27 -0.56 -19.22
CA TYR A 57 17.81 0.79 -18.90
C TYR A 57 18.19 1.19 -17.48
N ILE A 58 17.93 0.33 -16.50
CA ILE A 58 18.30 0.52 -15.09
C ILE A 58 19.80 0.75 -14.95
N LYS A 59 20.63 -0.13 -15.52
CA LYS A 59 22.10 0.01 -15.45
C LYS A 59 22.56 1.34 -16.06
N SER A 60 22.05 1.69 -17.23
CA SER A 60 22.39 2.94 -17.92
C SER A 60 22.00 4.16 -17.09
N THR A 61 20.80 4.14 -16.49
CA THR A 61 20.30 5.21 -15.61
C THR A 61 21.22 5.44 -14.42
N PHE A 62 21.66 4.37 -13.73
CA PHE A 62 22.54 4.51 -12.57
C PHE A 62 23.95 4.96 -12.96
N LEU A 63 24.49 4.48 -14.08
CA LEU A 63 25.79 4.95 -14.59
C LEU A 63 25.75 6.46 -14.88
N TYR A 64 24.68 6.94 -15.52
CA TYR A 64 24.49 8.38 -15.77
C TYR A 64 24.41 9.20 -14.47
N ASN A 65 23.87 8.63 -13.40
CA ASN A 65 23.82 9.26 -12.07
C ASN A 65 25.11 9.08 -11.24
N GLY A 66 26.21 8.68 -11.88
CA GLY A 66 27.55 8.60 -11.28
C GLY A 66 27.81 7.36 -10.42
N TYR A 67 26.97 6.32 -10.50
CA TYR A 67 27.20 5.08 -9.76
C TYR A 67 28.34 4.27 -10.40
N PRO A 68 29.32 3.77 -9.64
CA PRO A 68 30.37 2.90 -10.17
C PRO A 68 29.78 1.61 -10.77
N SER A 69 30.23 1.19 -11.96
CA SER A 69 29.75 -0.07 -12.57
C SER A 69 29.96 -1.26 -11.65
N SER A 70 31.11 -1.33 -10.97
CA SER A 70 31.41 -2.40 -10.01
C SER A 70 30.40 -2.49 -8.86
N PHE A 71 29.87 -1.35 -8.41
CA PHE A 71 28.83 -1.26 -7.39
C PHE A 71 27.48 -1.76 -7.92
N ILE A 72 27.10 -1.34 -9.13
CA ILE A 72 25.87 -1.79 -9.79
C ILE A 72 25.92 -3.30 -10.00
N ASP A 73 27.01 -3.80 -10.59
CA ASP A 73 27.19 -5.22 -10.91
C ASP A 73 27.23 -6.08 -9.65
N LYS A 74 27.88 -5.61 -8.57
CA LYS A 74 27.82 -6.26 -7.25
C LYS A 74 26.38 -6.35 -6.73
N THR A 75 25.61 -5.27 -6.85
CA THR A 75 24.23 -5.22 -6.35
C THR A 75 23.31 -6.11 -7.18
N PHE A 76 23.49 -6.15 -8.50
CA PHE A 76 22.78 -7.06 -9.41
C PHE A 76 23.08 -8.51 -9.04
N ARG A 77 24.35 -8.87 -8.87
CA ARG A 77 24.75 -10.23 -8.48
C ARG A 77 24.11 -10.65 -7.16
N LYS A 78 24.15 -9.78 -6.15
CA LYS A 78 23.50 -10.02 -4.86
C LYS A 78 21.99 -10.22 -5.01
N PHE A 79 21.33 -9.40 -5.84
CA PHE A 79 19.91 -9.56 -6.11
C PHE A 79 19.59 -10.90 -6.77
N PHE A 80 20.36 -11.32 -7.78
CA PHE A 80 20.12 -12.57 -8.49
C PHE A 80 20.46 -13.81 -7.66
N SER A 81 21.46 -13.74 -6.77
CA SER A 81 21.78 -14.85 -5.86
C SER A 81 20.64 -15.18 -4.89
N ASP A 82 19.72 -14.24 -4.63
CA ASP A 82 18.56 -14.50 -3.78
C ASP A 82 17.52 -15.41 -4.48
N TYR A 83 17.59 -15.56 -5.81
CA TYR A 83 16.61 -16.30 -6.61
C TYR A 83 17.19 -17.47 -7.40
N ILE A 84 18.46 -17.39 -7.78
CA ILE A 84 19.15 -18.42 -8.56
C ILE A 84 20.05 -19.21 -7.61
N SER A 85 19.93 -20.54 -7.62
CA SER A 85 20.84 -21.40 -6.87
C SER A 85 22.29 -21.14 -7.29
N SER A 86 23.19 -20.97 -6.31
CA SER A 86 24.59 -20.51 -6.41
C SER A 86 25.56 -21.35 -7.28
N ARG A 87 25.08 -22.16 -8.23
CA ARG A 87 25.90 -23.02 -9.08
C ARG A 87 26.48 -22.30 -10.31
N SER A 88 25.99 -21.11 -10.67
CA SER A 88 26.58 -20.31 -11.74
C SER A 88 27.67 -19.39 -11.20
N PHE A 89 28.86 -19.48 -11.80
CA PHE A 89 30.05 -18.67 -11.46
C PHE A 89 29.81 -17.15 -11.60
N LEU A 90 28.77 -16.78 -12.35
CA LEU A 90 28.24 -15.43 -12.44
C LEU A 90 26.71 -15.56 -12.42
N PRO A 91 25.99 -14.96 -11.45
CA PRO A 91 24.54 -14.99 -11.44
C PRO A 91 24.02 -13.99 -12.48
N PHE A 92 24.14 -14.37 -13.75
CA PHE A 92 23.44 -13.73 -14.85
C PHE A 92 22.15 -14.50 -15.10
N LEU A 93 21.07 -13.74 -15.31
CA LEU A 93 19.84 -14.29 -15.85
C LEU A 93 20.04 -14.43 -17.35
N ASP A 94 20.24 -15.68 -17.78
CA ASP A 94 20.48 -16.03 -19.19
C ASP A 94 19.29 -16.78 -19.81
N ASN A 95 18.33 -17.22 -18.97
CA ASN A 95 17.22 -18.05 -19.41
C ASN A 95 15.86 -17.52 -18.92
N GLU A 96 14.86 -17.56 -19.81
CA GLU A 96 13.45 -17.30 -19.51
C GLU A 96 12.95 -18.12 -18.33
N ALA A 97 13.36 -19.39 -18.21
CA ALA A 97 12.95 -20.25 -17.10
C ALA A 97 13.38 -19.69 -15.72
N GLN A 98 14.60 -19.14 -15.65
CA GLN A 98 15.10 -18.51 -14.41
C GLN A 98 14.33 -17.22 -14.10
N PHE A 99 13.99 -16.45 -15.14
CA PHE A 99 13.16 -15.27 -14.99
C PHE A 99 11.75 -15.61 -14.48
N ILE A 100 11.11 -16.65 -15.02
CA ILE A 100 9.80 -17.13 -14.56
C ILE A 100 9.88 -17.57 -13.09
N GLN A 101 10.90 -18.33 -12.71
CA GLN A 101 11.10 -18.77 -11.32
C GLN A 101 11.25 -17.57 -10.38
N MET A 102 12.09 -16.59 -10.74
CA MET A 102 12.27 -15.35 -9.99
C MET A 102 10.96 -14.56 -9.88
N ARG A 103 10.16 -14.49 -10.94
CA ARG A 103 8.88 -13.80 -10.94
C ARG A 103 7.86 -14.49 -10.04
N ILE A 104 7.77 -15.82 -10.09
CA ILE A 104 6.93 -16.60 -9.18
C ILE A 104 7.35 -16.35 -7.73
N ALA A 105 8.65 -16.39 -7.44
CA ALA A 105 9.18 -16.12 -6.10
C ALA A 105 8.88 -14.68 -5.64
N SER A 106 9.01 -13.69 -6.54
CA SER A 106 8.72 -12.29 -6.23
C SER A 106 7.23 -12.04 -6.00
N SER A 107 6.34 -12.73 -6.73
CA SER A 107 4.88 -12.63 -6.55
C SER A 107 4.40 -13.24 -5.23
N ARG A 108 5.14 -14.21 -4.68
CA ARG A 108 4.82 -14.84 -3.39
C ARG A 108 5.13 -13.96 -2.18
N GLN A 109 5.93 -12.90 -2.34
CA GLN A 109 6.22 -12.01 -1.22
C GLN A 109 5.05 -11.04 -1.02
N PRO A 110 4.31 -11.11 0.11
CA PRO A 110 3.23 -10.18 0.38
C PRO A 110 3.82 -8.76 0.44
N SER A 111 3.17 -7.83 -0.22
CA SER A 111 3.50 -6.42 -0.06
C SER A 111 3.38 -6.03 1.42
N ARG A 112 4.10 -4.98 1.86
CA ARG A 112 3.94 -4.46 3.23
C ARG A 112 2.49 -4.21 3.63
N GLN A 113 1.64 -3.81 2.67
CA GLN A 113 0.21 -3.62 2.92
C GLN A 113 -0.51 -4.95 3.09
N GLN A 114 -0.25 -5.94 2.23
CA GLN A 114 -0.81 -7.29 2.35
C GLN A 114 -0.38 -7.94 3.67
N SER A 115 0.90 -7.89 4.01
CA SER A 115 1.40 -8.43 5.29
C SER A 115 0.76 -7.72 6.50
N GLN A 116 0.53 -6.40 6.43
CA GLN A 116 -0.20 -5.68 7.49
C GLN A 116 -1.68 -6.10 7.58
N VAL A 117 -2.32 -6.39 6.44
CA VAL A 117 -3.71 -6.89 6.40
C VAL A 117 -3.77 -8.30 6.96
N GLU A 118 -2.89 -9.20 6.53
CA GLU A 118 -2.77 -10.58 7.05
C GLU A 118 -2.53 -10.58 8.57
N THR A 119 -1.61 -9.74 9.06
CA THR A 119 -1.36 -9.61 10.50
C THR A 119 -2.61 -9.16 11.24
N ARG A 120 -3.38 -8.21 10.69
CA ARG A 120 -4.63 -7.75 11.30
C ARG A 120 -5.70 -8.83 11.32
N ILE A 121 -5.81 -9.63 10.25
CA ILE A 121 -6.76 -10.76 10.19
C ILE A 121 -6.39 -11.80 11.24
N ALA A 122 -5.11 -12.20 11.33
CA ALA A 122 -4.64 -13.18 12.30
C ALA A 122 -4.84 -12.73 13.76
N THR A 123 -4.68 -11.44 14.07
CA THR A 123 -4.98 -10.93 15.41
C THR A 123 -6.48 -11.00 15.75
N LEU A 124 -7.36 -10.80 14.76
CA LEU A 124 -8.82 -10.86 14.96
C LEU A 124 -9.34 -12.29 15.12
N THR A 125 -8.65 -13.29 14.56
CA THR A 125 -9.02 -14.69 14.74
C THR A 125 -8.61 -15.22 16.11
N ASN A 126 -7.43 -14.85 16.61
CA ASN A 126 -6.96 -15.30 17.92
C ASN A 126 -7.76 -14.71 19.10
N ASP A 127 -8.34 -13.53 18.94
CA ASP A 127 -9.14 -12.89 20.01
C ASP A 127 -10.55 -13.51 20.16
N ASN A 128 -10.96 -14.42 19.27
CA ASN A 128 -12.27 -15.09 19.32
C ASN A 128 -12.22 -16.54 19.83
N ASP A 129 -11.05 -17.08 20.17
CA ASP A 129 -10.89 -18.48 20.61
C ASP A 129 -11.18 -18.71 22.10
N HIS A 130 -11.77 -17.75 22.82
CA HIS A 130 -12.01 -17.87 24.27
C HIS A 130 -13.48 -17.96 24.71
N LEU A 131 -14.42 -18.24 23.80
CA LEU A 131 -15.82 -18.50 24.17
C LEU A 131 -16.47 -19.61 23.32
N VAL A 132 -16.05 -20.87 23.43
CA VAL A 132 -16.95 -22.02 23.26
C VAL A 132 -16.44 -23.21 24.09
N GLU A 133 -16.80 -23.26 25.36
CA GLU A 133 -17.14 -24.54 26.01
C GLU A 133 -18.67 -24.53 26.17
N ASP A 134 -19.28 -25.65 25.81
CA ASP A 134 -20.69 -26.01 25.95
C ASP A 134 -21.71 -25.24 25.11
N LEU A 135 -22.12 -25.85 24.00
CA LEU A 135 -23.43 -26.52 23.93
C LEU A 135 -23.60 -27.26 22.59
N ASP A 136 -23.61 -28.59 22.69
CA ASP A 136 -24.19 -29.52 21.72
C ASP A 136 -25.64 -29.13 21.42
N LYS A 137 -25.88 -28.48 20.28
CA LYS A 137 -27.14 -28.60 19.52
C LYS A 137 -26.85 -28.56 18.03
N LYS A 138 -27.18 -29.68 17.38
CA LYS A 138 -27.45 -29.77 15.95
C LYS A 138 -28.45 -28.69 15.57
N GLU A 139 -28.02 -27.69 14.81
CA GLU A 139 -28.92 -26.94 13.93
C GLU A 139 -28.28 -26.87 12.55
N GLU A 140 -29.05 -27.39 11.59
CA GLU A 140 -28.81 -27.30 10.16
C GLU A 140 -28.66 -25.83 9.77
N PHE A 141 -27.64 -25.54 8.95
CA PHE A 141 -27.39 -24.20 8.43
C PHE A 141 -28.52 -23.78 7.47
N ILE A 142 -29.60 -23.25 8.03
CA ILE A 142 -30.50 -22.34 7.33
C ILE A 142 -29.78 -20.99 7.26
N ILE A 143 -29.49 -20.54 6.05
CA ILE A 143 -29.05 -19.18 5.76
C ILE A 143 -30.18 -18.24 6.20
N GLN A 144 -30.14 -17.79 7.46
CA GLN A 144 -30.96 -16.67 7.91
C GLN A 144 -30.24 -15.38 7.54
N GLU A 145 -30.70 -14.76 6.46
CA GLU A 145 -30.49 -13.33 6.21
C GLU A 145 -31.00 -12.53 7.43
N ASN A 146 -30.10 -12.22 8.36
CA ASN A 146 -30.36 -11.23 9.38
C ASN A 146 -30.37 -9.82 8.74
N LYS A 147 -31.46 -9.50 8.04
CA LYS A 147 -31.83 -8.16 7.60
C LYS A 147 -32.19 -7.30 8.82
N LYS A 148 -31.17 -6.85 9.57
CA LYS A 148 -31.33 -5.57 10.27
C LYS A 148 -31.44 -4.50 9.18
N PRO A 149 -32.49 -3.66 9.16
CA PRO A 149 -32.58 -2.61 8.15
C PRO A 149 -31.35 -1.70 8.31
N ASN A 150 -30.51 -1.68 7.28
CA ASN A 150 -29.30 -0.88 7.22
C ASN A 150 -29.64 0.61 7.31
N LYS A 151 -29.81 1.16 8.52
CA LYS A 151 -29.97 2.60 8.80
C LYS A 151 -28.79 3.48 8.34
N LEU A 152 -27.79 2.90 7.67
CA LEU A 152 -26.65 3.58 7.08
C LEU A 152 -26.77 3.82 5.57
N GLN A 153 -27.75 3.24 4.88
CA GLN A 153 -27.79 3.30 3.41
C GLN A 153 -28.09 4.69 2.82
N ASN A 154 -28.62 5.64 3.61
CA ASN A 154 -28.99 6.98 3.13
C ASN A 154 -28.18 8.11 3.81
N LYS A 155 -26.86 7.95 3.97
CA LYS A 155 -25.99 9.02 4.48
C LYS A 155 -24.74 9.20 3.62
N LEU A 156 -24.49 10.43 3.18
CA LEU A 156 -23.26 10.83 2.52
C LEU A 156 -22.43 11.64 3.51
N ILE A 157 -21.28 11.12 3.91
CA ILE A 157 -20.42 11.77 4.90
C ILE A 157 -19.21 12.37 4.18
N ILE A 158 -19.08 13.69 4.25
CA ILE A 158 -17.93 14.41 3.70
C ILE A 158 -17.11 14.96 4.86
N HIS A 159 -15.85 14.56 4.90
CA HIS A 159 -14.86 15.10 5.83
C HIS A 159 -13.89 16.01 5.08
N TYR A 160 -13.69 17.23 5.59
CA TYR A 160 -12.65 18.11 5.10
C TYR A 160 -11.68 18.48 6.23
N THR A 161 -10.46 18.85 5.85
CA THR A 161 -9.41 19.29 6.77
C THR A 161 -9.66 20.75 7.15
N HIS A 162 -9.70 21.04 8.45
CA HIS A 162 -9.93 22.40 8.94
C HIS A 162 -8.76 23.32 8.57
N GLU A 163 -9.04 24.40 7.86
CA GLU A 163 -8.25 25.62 7.96
C GLU A 163 -9.19 26.70 8.49
N LYS A 164 -8.66 27.60 9.34
CA LYS A 164 -9.47 28.65 10.01
C LYS A 164 -10.26 29.51 9.02
N ILE A 165 -9.75 29.65 7.79
CA ILE A 165 -10.37 30.41 6.70
C ILE A 165 -11.63 29.73 6.12
N PHE A 166 -11.92 28.48 6.47
CA PHE A 166 -13.00 27.68 5.90
C PHE A 166 -14.20 27.45 6.83
N ASN A 167 -14.40 28.32 7.82
CA ASN A 167 -15.55 28.21 8.74
C ASN A 167 -16.91 28.30 8.01
N THR A 168 -16.98 28.97 6.85
CA THR A 168 -18.20 29.06 6.03
C THR A 168 -18.41 27.84 5.13
N ARG A 169 -17.35 27.10 4.79
CA ARG A 169 -17.40 26.02 3.78
C ARG A 169 -18.37 24.90 4.11
N LYS A 170 -18.67 24.67 5.40
CA LYS A 170 -19.73 23.72 5.77
C LYS A 170 -21.07 24.12 5.18
N ARG A 171 -21.43 25.41 5.28
CA ARG A 171 -22.67 25.95 4.72
C ARG A 171 -22.61 25.91 3.20
N ASP A 172 -21.48 26.28 2.63
CA ASP A 172 -21.29 26.30 1.17
C ASP A 172 -21.44 24.88 0.57
N LEU A 173 -20.88 23.85 1.21
CA LEU A 173 -21.04 22.46 0.77
C LEU A 173 -22.48 21.97 0.86
N HIS A 174 -23.21 22.34 1.91
CA HIS A 174 -24.64 22.04 1.99
C HIS A 174 -25.43 22.76 0.89
N ARG A 175 -25.11 24.03 0.62
CA ARG A 175 -25.73 24.82 -0.42
C ARG A 175 -25.46 24.25 -1.82
N ILE A 176 -24.20 23.96 -2.14
CA ILE A 176 -23.80 23.33 -3.41
C ILE A 176 -24.50 21.99 -3.57
N PHE A 177 -24.55 21.17 -2.53
CA PHE A 177 -25.25 19.88 -2.59
C PHE A 177 -26.74 20.07 -2.89
N GLN A 178 -27.41 21.01 -2.22
CA GLN A 178 -28.81 21.32 -2.50
C GLN A 178 -29.00 21.81 -3.94
N GLU A 179 -28.24 22.82 -4.37
CA GLU A 179 -28.36 23.42 -5.70
C GLU A 179 -28.05 22.44 -6.84
N THR A 180 -27.06 21.56 -6.65
CA THR A 180 -26.61 20.63 -7.71
C THR A 180 -27.52 19.41 -7.84
N PHE A 181 -28.11 18.95 -6.73
CA PHE A 181 -28.79 17.66 -6.68
C PHE A 181 -30.31 17.74 -6.53
N VAL A 182 -30.95 18.93 -6.57
CA VAL A 182 -32.39 19.17 -6.33
C VAL A 182 -33.31 18.07 -6.87
N ASP A 183 -33.10 17.66 -8.13
CA ASP A 183 -33.99 16.72 -8.84
C ASP A 183 -33.43 15.30 -8.97
N THR A 184 -32.46 14.93 -8.13
CA THR A 184 -31.82 13.62 -8.17
C THR A 184 -32.23 12.77 -6.96
N PRO A 185 -32.28 11.43 -7.09
CA PRO A 185 -32.57 10.53 -5.97
C PRO A 185 -31.53 10.62 -4.83
N ILE A 186 -30.38 11.25 -5.09
CA ILE A 186 -29.35 11.54 -4.09
C ILE A 186 -29.86 12.51 -3.01
N MET A 187 -30.91 13.30 -3.27
CA MET A 187 -31.49 14.20 -2.26
C MET A 187 -32.15 13.48 -1.08
N GLU A 188 -32.53 12.21 -1.26
CA GLU A 188 -32.99 11.35 -0.17
C GLU A 188 -31.85 10.96 0.79
N THR A 189 -30.60 11.17 0.37
CA THR A 189 -29.40 10.89 1.15
C THR A 189 -29.07 12.09 2.04
N LYS A 190 -28.99 11.87 3.35
CA LYS A 190 -28.61 12.91 4.31
C LYS A 190 -27.12 13.22 4.20
N LEU A 191 -26.79 14.41 3.69
CA LEU A 191 -25.42 14.91 3.71
C LEU A 191 -24.99 15.27 5.15
N ILE A 192 -23.86 14.74 5.59
CA ILE A 192 -23.22 15.08 6.85
C ILE A 192 -21.83 15.63 6.53
N VAL A 193 -21.67 16.94 6.68
CA VAL A 193 -20.37 17.58 6.52
C VAL A 193 -19.70 17.73 7.88
N GLY A 194 -18.67 16.93 8.11
CA GLY A 194 -17.88 16.90 9.33
C GLY A 194 -16.54 17.61 9.16
N ASN A 195 -16.11 18.34 10.18
CA ASN A 195 -14.76 18.85 10.23
C ASN A 195 -13.83 17.81 10.90
N THR A 196 -12.69 17.53 10.28
CA THR A 196 -11.61 16.80 10.94
C THR A 196 -10.67 17.80 11.59
N ASN A 197 -10.90 18.10 12.88
CA ASN A 197 -9.99 18.90 13.70
C ASN A 197 -8.69 18.12 13.92
N ARG A 198 -7.74 18.27 13.01
CA ARG A 198 -6.39 17.74 13.19
C ARG A 198 -5.62 18.70 14.08
N LYS A 199 -5.35 18.31 15.34
CA LYS A 199 -4.74 19.17 16.36
C LYS A 199 -3.36 19.74 16.01
N ASN A 200 -2.71 19.28 14.93
CA ASN A 200 -1.49 19.91 14.42
C ASN A 200 -1.16 19.38 13.01
N THR A 201 -1.65 20.01 11.95
CA THR A 201 -1.31 19.65 10.55
C THR A 201 0.19 19.70 10.29
N MET A 202 0.93 20.56 11.01
CA MET A 202 2.39 20.66 10.92
C MET A 202 3.10 19.40 11.44
N LYS A 203 2.63 18.77 12.53
CA LYS A 203 3.21 17.49 13.02
C LYS A 203 2.91 16.31 12.12
N GLU A 204 1.77 16.31 11.43
CA GLU A 204 1.40 15.22 10.51
C GLU A 204 2.03 15.36 9.11
N LEU A 205 2.26 16.58 8.63
CA LEU A 205 3.05 16.81 7.41
C LEU A 205 4.51 16.36 7.60
N ILE A 206 5.03 16.50 8.82
CA ILE A 206 6.37 16.01 9.22
C ILE A 206 6.35 14.49 9.46
N GLN A 207 5.24 13.91 9.93
CA GLN A 207 5.11 12.46 10.15
C GLN A 207 4.30 11.79 9.05
N LYS A 208 4.97 11.28 8.00
CA LYS A 208 4.34 10.51 6.91
C LYS A 208 3.65 9.19 7.35
N ARG A 209 3.50 8.91 8.65
CA ARG A 209 2.73 7.78 9.20
C ARG A 209 1.85 8.23 10.38
N PRO A 210 0.56 7.84 10.43
CA PRO A 210 -0.30 8.08 11.59
C PRO A 210 0.24 7.37 12.83
N THR A 211 0.10 7.99 14.01
CA THR A 211 0.55 7.40 15.28
C THR A 211 -0.38 6.28 15.76
N GLN A 212 0.19 5.22 16.34
CA GLN A 212 -0.56 4.04 16.81
C GLN A 212 -1.59 4.34 17.91
N THR A 213 -1.44 5.46 18.62
CA THR A 213 -2.37 5.91 19.66
C THR A 213 -3.74 6.30 19.11
N ILE A 214 -3.80 6.82 17.88
CA ILE A 214 -5.06 7.11 17.17
C ILE A 214 -5.78 5.80 16.80
N LEU A 215 -5.03 4.72 16.60
CA LEU A 215 -5.53 3.42 16.18
C LEU A 215 -6.01 2.54 17.35
N LYS A 216 -5.70 2.87 18.61
CA LYS A 216 -5.93 1.97 19.77
C LYS A 216 -6.98 2.44 20.79
N ASN A 217 -7.58 3.62 20.64
CA ASN A 217 -8.52 4.13 21.66
C ASN A 217 -10.00 4.04 21.23
N LYS A 218 -10.54 2.82 21.28
CA LYS A 218 -11.89 2.57 21.80
C LYS A 218 -11.88 1.20 22.48
N THR A 219 -11.55 1.21 23.77
CA THR A 219 -12.21 0.51 24.88
C THR A 219 -11.23 0.41 26.05
N LYS A 220 -11.49 1.17 27.12
CA LYS A 220 -11.06 1.00 28.54
C LYS A 220 -10.95 2.37 29.22
N ALA A 221 -12.10 3.01 29.40
CA ALA A 221 -12.34 3.95 30.49
C ALA A 221 -13.86 4.03 30.78
N SER A 222 -14.51 2.86 30.77
CA SER A 222 -15.51 2.53 31.76
C SER A 222 -14.86 1.43 32.58
N ILE A 223 -15.05 1.44 33.89
CA ILE A 223 -14.45 0.54 34.90
C ILE A 223 -13.06 0.98 35.38
N MET A 224 -13.03 1.95 36.32
CA MET A 224 -12.49 1.80 37.68
C MET A 224 -12.24 3.17 38.32
N ASN A 225 -13.18 3.58 39.17
CA ASN A 225 -13.04 4.27 40.46
C ASN A 225 -14.46 4.81 40.80
N LYS A 226 -15.44 4.02 41.29
CA LYS A 226 -15.55 3.44 42.65
C LYS A 226 -14.29 3.58 43.51
N ILE A 227 -14.29 4.57 44.39
CA ILE A 227 -14.17 4.44 45.86
C ILE A 227 -14.22 5.85 46.46
N LYS A 228 -15.16 6.02 47.40
CA LYS A 228 -15.53 7.19 48.23
C LYS A 228 -16.49 8.20 47.63
#